data_AF-A0A5B6YGC9-F1
#
_entry.id   AF-A0A5B6YGC9-F1
#
_cell.length_a   1.000
_cell.length_b   1.000
_cell.length_c   1.000
_cell.angle_alpha   90.00
_cell.angle_beta   90.00
_cell.angle_gamma   90.00
#
_symmetry.space_group_name_H-M   'P 1'
#
loop_
_entity.id
_entity.type
_entity.pdbx_description
1 polymer ?
#
loop_
_entity_poly.entity_id
_entity_poly.type
_entity_poly.pdbx_seq_one_letter_code
_entity_poly.pdbx_strand_id
1 'polypeptide(L)'
;MKMISLVTRGWTIIGLLIFFCISFTNSYYIDGELEPRSGPSVTYEYDRINEVKKECAFVLGSASEFKADDNRMYSIKEELSFMNGDWWQELNGASLMPFDDRDVSKSSSNRQSPLKLVSFWVTDVDRAHRSKKSVSVSGVLHIDMTLEGLFVQKPYERSPHFDIWPSHSQLSVSFQGIYTESEENG
;
A
#
# COMPACT_ATOMS: atom_id res chain seq x y z
N MET A 1 -41.40 -35.41 12.10
CA MET A 1 -40.82 -34.99 10.80
C MET A 1 -40.50 -33.49 10.71
N LYS A 2 -41.34 -32.56 11.21
CA LYS A 2 -41.06 -31.10 11.14
C LYS A 2 -39.83 -30.63 11.94
N MET A 3 -39.56 -31.20 13.12
CA MET A 3 -38.40 -30.87 13.95
C MET A 3 -37.05 -31.24 13.31
N ILE A 4 -36.97 -32.43 12.70
CA ILE A 4 -35.74 -32.91 12.03
C ILE A 4 -35.39 -32.00 10.84
N SER A 5 -36.39 -31.53 10.09
CA SER A 5 -36.21 -30.58 8.98
C SER A 5 -35.71 -29.20 9.43
N LEU A 6 -36.12 -28.73 10.61
CA LEU A 6 -35.68 -27.46 11.18
C LEU A 6 -34.22 -27.53 11.65
N VAL A 7 -33.84 -28.65 12.27
CA VAL A 7 -32.45 -28.91 12.71
C VAL A 7 -31.52 -29.03 11.51
N THR A 8 -31.93 -29.74 10.44
CA THR A 8 -31.12 -29.83 9.23
C THR A 8 -30.95 -28.47 8.55
N ARG A 9 -32.01 -27.66 8.46
CA ARG A 9 -31.95 -26.30 7.87
C ARG A 9 -31.08 -25.35 8.68
N GLY A 10 -31.16 -25.40 10.02
CA GLY A 10 -30.28 -24.63 10.90
C GLY A 10 -28.81 -24.99 10.69
N TRP A 11 -28.50 -26.29 10.57
CA TRP A 11 -27.14 -26.76 10.31
C TRP A 11 -26.61 -26.33 8.94
N THR A 12 -27.47 -26.29 7.91
CA THR A 12 -27.07 -25.83 6.57
C THR A 12 -26.76 -24.32 6.56
N ILE A 13 -27.55 -23.51 7.29
CA ILE A 13 -27.33 -22.06 7.39
C ILE A 13 -26.05 -21.76 8.17
N ILE A 14 -25.79 -22.48 9.27
CA ILE A 14 -24.55 -22.35 10.04
C ILE A 14 -23.34 -22.78 9.20
N GLY A 15 -23.45 -23.87 8.45
CA GLY A 15 -22.39 -24.30 7.53
C GLY A 15 -22.08 -23.27 6.44
N LEU A 16 -23.11 -22.65 5.86
CA LEU A 16 -22.96 -21.56 4.88
C LEU A 16 -22.33 -20.30 5.48
N LEU A 17 -22.71 -19.93 6.71
CA LEU A 17 -22.11 -18.80 7.43
C LEU A 17 -20.62 -19.05 7.74
N ILE A 18 -20.26 -20.27 8.17
CA ILE A 18 -18.85 -20.64 8.40
C ILE A 18 -18.08 -20.62 7.07
N PHE A 19 -18.67 -21.12 5.98
CA PHE A 19 -18.03 -21.09 4.66
C PHE A 19 -17.79 -19.67 4.14
N PHE A 20 -18.75 -18.75 4.36
CA PHE A 20 -18.57 -17.33 4.06
C PHE A 20 -17.52 -16.67 4.96
N CYS A 21 -17.49 -16.96 6.26
CA CYS A 21 -16.47 -16.42 7.17
C CYS A 21 -15.05 -16.90 6.83
N ILE A 22 -14.87 -18.14 6.36
CA ILE A 22 -13.57 -18.67 5.92
C ILE A 22 -13.16 -18.09 4.54
N SER A 23 -14.14 -17.66 3.73
CA SER A 23 -13.87 -17.07 2.41
C SER A 23 -13.38 -15.61 2.47
N PHE A 24 -13.57 -14.91 3.59
CA PHE A 24 -13.15 -13.51 3.75
C PHE A 24 -11.80 -13.31 4.47
N THR A 25 -11.14 -14.37 4.94
CA THR A 25 -9.85 -14.24 5.65
C THR A 25 -8.61 -14.37 4.76
N ASN A 26 -8.75 -14.42 3.42
CA ASN A 26 -7.62 -14.61 2.49
C ASN A 26 -7.26 -13.39 1.63
N SER A 27 -7.41 -12.14 2.10
CA SER A 27 -6.89 -10.97 1.36
C SER A 27 -5.76 -10.19 2.04
N TYR A 28 -5.29 -10.62 3.22
CA TYR A 28 -4.00 -10.18 3.76
C TYR A 28 -2.93 -11.25 3.53
N TYR A 29 -2.74 -11.62 2.26
CA TYR A 29 -1.39 -12.01 1.84
C TYR A 29 -0.75 -10.73 1.33
N ILE A 30 -0.13 -9.98 2.25
CA ILE A 30 1.07 -9.28 1.81
C ILE A 30 1.98 -10.40 1.33
N ASP A 31 2.45 -10.27 0.10
CA ASP A 31 3.41 -11.16 -0.53
C ASP A 31 4.66 -11.23 0.38
N GLY A 32 4.59 -12.12 1.36
CA GLY A 32 5.72 -12.58 2.12
C GLY A 32 6.62 -13.24 1.11
N GLU A 33 7.64 -12.49 0.71
CA GLU A 33 8.71 -12.82 -0.22
C GLU A 33 9.48 -14.06 0.30
N LEU A 34 8.83 -15.22 0.27
CA LEU A 34 9.33 -16.54 0.58
C LEU A 34 9.50 -17.34 -0.70
N GLU A 35 10.16 -16.74 -1.70
CA GLU A 35 10.80 -17.42 -2.81
C GLU A 35 11.81 -16.41 -3.39
N PRO A 36 13.13 -16.69 -3.40
CA PRO A 36 14.07 -15.85 -4.12
C PRO A 36 13.85 -16.08 -5.61
N ARG A 37 12.85 -15.41 -6.20
CA ARG A 37 12.83 -15.22 -7.65
C ARG A 37 14.17 -14.60 -8.00
N SER A 38 14.96 -15.29 -8.83
CA SER A 38 16.23 -14.79 -9.38
C SER A 38 15.96 -13.64 -10.36
N GLY A 39 15.29 -12.60 -9.89
CA GLY A 39 15.26 -11.31 -10.55
C GLY A 39 16.65 -10.68 -10.45
N PRO A 40 16.96 -9.69 -11.29
CA PRO A 40 18.16 -8.90 -11.11
C PRO A 40 18.19 -8.36 -9.67
N SER A 41 19.34 -8.48 -9.01
CA SER A 41 19.54 -7.81 -7.72
C SER A 41 19.33 -6.31 -7.96
N VAL A 42 18.22 -5.79 -7.45
CA VAL A 42 17.92 -4.37 -7.49
C VAL A 42 18.88 -3.70 -6.52
N THR A 43 19.73 -2.81 -7.04
CA THR A 43 20.59 -1.97 -6.22
C THR A 43 19.85 -0.67 -5.94
N TYR A 44 19.65 -0.36 -4.67
CA TYR A 44 18.98 0.87 -4.25
C TYR A 44 20.00 1.96 -3.98
N GLU A 45 19.79 3.11 -4.61
CA GLU A 45 20.61 4.30 -4.43
C GLU A 45 19.85 5.32 -3.57
N TYR A 46 20.55 5.94 -2.63
CA TYR A 46 20.00 6.86 -1.62
C TYR A 46 20.51 8.29 -1.82
N ASP A 47 20.57 8.76 -3.07
CA ASP A 47 21.24 10.02 -3.44
C ASP A 47 20.65 11.27 -2.75
N ARG A 48 19.36 11.23 -2.40
CA ARG A 48 18.66 12.37 -1.77
C ARG A 48 18.62 12.27 -0.25
N ILE A 49 19.23 11.26 0.36
CA ILE A 49 19.13 11.02 1.80
C ILE A 49 19.66 12.18 2.64
N ASN A 50 20.63 12.94 2.12
CA ASN A 50 21.14 14.13 2.81
C ASN A 50 20.11 15.25 2.88
N GLU A 51 19.32 15.45 1.82
CA GLU A 51 18.19 16.38 1.83
C GLU A 51 17.12 15.89 2.81
N VAL A 52 16.79 14.59 2.78
CA VAL A 52 15.81 14.00 3.69
C VAL A 52 16.24 14.18 5.15
N LYS A 53 17.50 13.89 5.50
CA LYS A 53 18.02 14.10 6.86
C LYS A 53 17.93 15.56 7.30
N LYS A 54 18.14 16.50 6.38
CA LYS A 54 18.06 17.92 6.67
C LYS A 54 16.62 18.35 6.96
N GLU A 55 15.67 17.96 6.11
CA GLU A 55 14.26 18.30 6.29
C GLU A 55 13.62 17.56 7.48
N CYS A 56 14.07 16.34 7.77
CA CYS A 56 13.61 15.53 8.90
C CYS A 56 14.46 15.70 10.18
N ALA A 57 15.29 16.74 10.27
CA ALA A 57 16.20 16.93 11.41
C ALA A 57 15.47 16.98 12.76
N PHE A 58 14.25 17.54 12.80
CA PHE A 58 13.45 17.59 14.02
C PHE A 58 13.00 16.18 14.46
N VAL A 59 12.55 15.34 13.52
CA VAL A 59 12.13 13.95 13.77
C VAL A 59 13.30 13.13 14.30
N LEU A 60 14.48 13.29 13.68
CA LEU A 60 15.73 12.64 14.09
C LEU A 60 16.18 13.06 15.49
N GLY A 61 15.94 14.32 15.87
CA GLY A 61 16.26 14.84 17.20
C GLY A 61 15.45 14.18 18.31
N SER A 62 14.17 13.87 18.04
CA SER A 62 13.26 13.21 18.99
C SER A 62 13.29 11.68 18.95
N ALA A 63 14.05 11.08 18.04
CA ALA A 63 14.07 9.63 17.87
C ALA A 63 14.70 8.91 19.08
N SER A 64 14.05 7.82 19.50
CA SER A 64 14.56 6.87 20.49
C SER A 64 15.68 6.00 19.88
N GLU A 65 16.32 5.18 20.71
CA GLU A 65 17.32 4.24 20.21
C GLU A 65 16.64 3.12 19.41
N PHE A 66 17.00 3.03 18.14
CA PHE A 66 16.45 2.07 17.20
C PHE A 66 17.14 0.72 17.36
N LYS A 67 16.40 -0.27 17.87
CA LYS A 67 16.90 -1.64 18.04
C LYS A 67 16.79 -2.40 16.73
N ALA A 68 17.83 -2.28 15.91
CA ALA A 68 17.90 -2.89 14.60
C ALA A 68 18.23 -4.40 14.66
N ASP A 69 17.32 -5.21 15.19
CA ASP A 69 17.36 -6.66 14.95
C ASP A 69 16.87 -6.99 13.52
N ASP A 70 17.27 -8.14 12.98
CA ASP A 70 16.95 -8.50 11.59
C ASP A 70 15.44 -8.67 11.36
N ASN A 71 14.69 -9.10 12.38
CA ASN A 71 13.24 -9.25 12.31
C ASN A 71 12.56 -7.88 12.17
N ARG A 72 13.09 -6.86 12.84
CA ARG A 72 12.59 -5.48 12.76
C ARG A 72 12.75 -4.91 11.37
N MET A 73 13.83 -5.24 10.66
CA MET A 73 14.01 -4.78 9.27
C MET A 73 12.92 -5.31 8.34
N TYR A 74 12.50 -6.56 8.53
CA TYR A 74 11.38 -7.12 7.77
C TYR A 74 10.04 -6.49 8.21
N SER A 75 9.85 -6.28 9.51
CA SER A 75 8.60 -5.73 10.01
C SER A 75 8.35 -4.28 9.55
N ILE A 76 9.40 -3.45 9.41
CA ILE A 76 9.28 -2.08 8.86
C ILE A 76 8.68 -2.08 7.46
N LYS A 77 9.10 -3.02 6.60
CA LYS A 77 8.59 -3.10 5.22
C LYS A 77 7.08 -3.38 5.22
N GLU A 78 6.64 -4.30 6.07
CA GLU A 78 5.24 -4.70 6.20
C GLU A 78 4.38 -3.62 6.88
N GLU A 79 4.86 -3.04 7.98
CA GLU A 79 4.14 -2.07 8.81
C GLU A 79 3.90 -0.74 8.10
N LEU A 80 4.86 -0.30 7.29
CA LEU A 80 4.76 0.98 6.58
C LEU A 80 4.03 0.85 5.24
N SER A 81 3.97 -0.35 4.66
CA SER A 81 3.30 -0.56 3.39
C SER A 81 1.78 -0.64 3.60
N PHE A 82 1.02 -0.02 2.70
CA PHE A 82 -0.43 -0.11 2.70
C PHE A 82 -0.96 -0.13 1.27
N MET A 83 -2.15 -0.69 1.09
CA MET A 83 -2.80 -0.79 -0.20
C MET A 83 -4.21 -0.23 -0.13
N ASN A 84 -4.66 0.37 -1.23
CA ASN A 84 -6.06 0.80 -1.41
C ASN A 84 -6.56 1.80 -0.36
N GLY A 85 -5.68 2.68 0.13
CA GLY A 85 -6.11 3.82 0.93
C GLY A 85 -6.92 4.79 0.07
N ASP A 86 -7.86 5.51 0.70
CA ASP A 86 -8.59 6.58 0.03
C ASP A 86 -7.76 7.87 -0.03
N TRP A 87 -7.86 8.62 -1.13
CA TRP A 87 -7.34 9.99 -1.18
C TRP A 87 -8.41 10.97 -1.69
N TRP A 88 -8.34 12.20 -1.21
CA TRP A 88 -9.19 13.29 -1.66
C TRP A 88 -8.37 14.54 -1.91
N GLN A 89 -8.95 15.46 -2.65
CA GLN A 89 -8.38 16.77 -2.93
C GLN A 89 -9.44 17.83 -2.68
N GLU A 90 -9.01 19.00 -2.22
CA GLU A 90 -9.87 20.16 -2.07
C GLU A 90 -10.47 20.57 -3.43
N LEU A 91 -11.76 20.89 -3.43
CA LEU A 91 -12.54 21.18 -4.64
C LEU A 91 -12.09 22.43 -5.41
N ASN A 92 -11.29 23.30 -4.78
CA ASN A 92 -10.95 24.62 -5.30
C ASN A 92 -9.54 24.68 -5.93
N GLY A 93 -8.84 23.54 -6.03
CA GLY A 93 -7.47 23.45 -6.57
C GLY A 93 -7.41 22.83 -7.97
N ALA A 94 -6.21 22.88 -8.58
CA ALA A 94 -5.93 22.13 -9.79
C ALA A 94 -5.95 20.62 -9.49
N SER A 95 -6.63 19.82 -10.32
CA SER A 95 -6.70 18.35 -10.12
C SER A 95 -5.30 17.75 -10.03
N LEU A 96 -5.07 16.87 -9.04
CA LEU A 96 -3.78 16.18 -8.87
C LEU A 96 -3.41 15.39 -10.13
N MET A 97 -4.40 14.74 -10.75
CA MET A 97 -4.28 14.01 -12.00
C MET A 97 -5.51 14.24 -12.88
N PRO A 98 -5.36 14.20 -14.21
CA PRO A 98 -6.49 14.14 -15.13
C PRO A 98 -7.17 12.74 -15.07
N PHE A 99 -8.42 12.64 -15.51
CA PHE A 99 -9.14 11.38 -15.60
C PHE A 99 -9.81 11.27 -16.97
N ASP A 100 -9.62 10.12 -17.65
CA ASP A 100 -10.19 9.87 -18.97
C ASP A 100 -11.58 9.23 -18.85
N ASP A 101 -12.63 10.04 -19.00
CA ASP A 101 -14.02 9.62 -18.90
C ASP A 101 -14.68 9.34 -20.26
N ARG A 102 -13.90 9.24 -21.35
CA ARG A 102 -14.44 9.15 -22.73
C ARG A 102 -15.36 7.95 -22.96
N ASP A 103 -15.06 6.81 -22.34
CA ASP A 103 -15.83 5.57 -22.47
C ASP A 103 -16.91 5.41 -21.37
N VAL A 104 -17.00 6.37 -20.44
CA VAL A 104 -18.03 6.37 -19.41
C VAL A 104 -19.35 6.81 -20.02
N SER A 105 -20.31 5.88 -20.12
CA SER A 105 -21.64 6.14 -20.67
C SER A 105 -22.28 7.39 -20.02
N LYS A 106 -22.41 8.47 -20.80
CA LYS A 106 -23.02 9.73 -20.34
C LYS A 106 -24.53 9.63 -20.12
N SER A 107 -25.13 8.52 -20.56
CA SER A 107 -26.57 8.25 -20.50
C SER A 107 -26.89 7.20 -19.41
N SER A 108 -26.99 7.65 -18.16
CA SER A 108 -27.97 7.15 -17.18
C SER A 108 -27.75 7.84 -15.84
N SER A 109 -28.78 7.84 -15.01
CA SER A 109 -28.81 8.30 -13.61
C SER A 109 -27.84 7.57 -12.66
N ASN A 110 -26.89 6.77 -13.17
CA ASN A 110 -25.91 5.98 -12.42
C ASN A 110 -24.48 6.32 -12.89
N ARG A 111 -24.06 7.58 -12.77
CA ARG A 111 -22.63 7.92 -12.94
C ARG A 111 -21.88 7.39 -11.73
N GLN A 112 -21.13 6.31 -11.90
CA GLN A 112 -20.19 5.85 -10.88
C GLN A 112 -19.04 6.84 -10.81
N SER A 113 -18.81 7.42 -9.63
CA SER A 113 -17.62 8.24 -9.39
C SER A 113 -16.39 7.34 -9.40
N PRO A 114 -15.27 7.76 -10.04
CA PRO A 114 -14.02 7.03 -9.96
C PRO A 114 -13.59 6.84 -8.51
N LEU A 115 -13.11 5.63 -8.20
CA LEU A 115 -12.42 5.35 -6.95
C LEU A 115 -11.09 6.10 -6.96
N LYS A 116 -10.75 6.73 -5.84
CA LYS A 116 -9.49 7.46 -5.65
C LYS A 116 -8.64 6.67 -4.68
N LEU A 117 -7.71 5.90 -5.21
CA LEU A 117 -6.92 4.94 -4.45
C LEU A 117 -5.48 5.40 -4.32
N VAL A 118 -4.88 5.12 -3.17
CA VAL A 118 -3.45 5.31 -2.93
C VAL A 118 -2.88 4.06 -2.27
N SER A 119 -1.74 3.61 -2.76
CA SER A 119 -1.00 2.49 -2.19
C SER A 119 0.47 2.87 -2.06
N PHE A 120 1.11 2.42 -1.00
CA PHE A 120 2.51 2.66 -0.75
C PHE A 120 3.19 1.33 -0.40
N TRP A 121 4.35 1.09 -1.01
CA TRP A 121 5.17 -0.07 -0.70
C TRP A 121 6.59 0.36 -0.39
N VAL A 122 7.12 -0.12 0.73
CA VAL A 122 8.55 -0.04 1.01
C VAL A 122 9.27 -1.05 0.10
N THR A 123 10.18 -0.55 -0.73
CA THR A 123 10.97 -1.37 -1.67
C THR A 123 12.30 -1.79 -1.06
N ASP A 124 12.90 -0.95 -0.22
CA ASP A 124 14.15 -1.25 0.49
C ASP A 124 14.24 -0.63 1.88
N VAL A 125 14.99 -1.29 2.76
CA VAL A 125 15.39 -0.80 4.07
C VAL A 125 16.92 -0.93 4.15
N ASP A 126 17.62 0.19 4.21
CA ASP A 126 19.09 0.23 4.13
C ASP A 126 19.76 -0.34 5.38
N ARG A 127 19.95 -1.66 5.38
CA ARG A 127 20.58 -2.39 6.49
C ARG A 127 22.06 -2.01 6.65
N ALA A 128 22.72 -1.65 5.55
CA ALA A 128 24.17 -1.41 5.52
C ALA A 128 24.54 -0.06 6.17
N HIS A 129 23.71 0.97 6.01
CA HIS A 129 24.01 2.33 6.50
C HIS A 129 23.07 2.81 7.61
N ARG A 130 22.54 1.89 8.42
CA ARG A 130 21.70 2.23 9.57
C ARG A 130 22.45 3.03 10.64
N SER A 131 21.74 3.93 11.30
CA SER A 131 22.22 4.64 12.48
C SER A 131 21.66 4.02 13.76
N LYS A 132 22.12 4.50 14.93
CA LYS A 132 21.57 4.08 16.23
C LYS A 132 20.11 4.48 16.46
N LYS A 133 19.58 5.42 15.68
CA LYS A 133 18.25 6.01 15.90
C LYS A 133 17.33 5.92 14.68
N SER A 134 17.87 5.49 13.55
CA SER A 134 17.15 5.58 12.29
C SER A 134 17.72 4.66 11.22
N VAL A 135 16.88 4.33 10.25
CA VAL A 135 17.26 3.59 9.05
C VAL A 135 16.66 4.28 7.81
N SER A 136 17.41 4.31 6.72
CA SER A 136 16.92 4.85 5.45
C SER A 136 15.95 3.85 4.81
N VAL A 137 14.88 4.33 4.21
CA VAL A 137 13.89 3.51 3.51
C VAL A 137 13.66 4.03 2.10
N SER A 138 13.49 3.12 1.16
CA SER A 138 13.05 3.42 -0.21
C SER A 138 11.64 2.87 -0.39
N GLY A 139 10.82 3.57 -1.17
CA GLY A 139 9.47 3.10 -1.46
C GLY A 139 8.88 3.66 -2.73
N VAL A 140 7.74 3.11 -3.12
CA VAL A 140 6.95 3.57 -4.26
C VAL A 140 5.54 3.87 -3.80
N LEU A 141 5.08 5.08 -4.11
CA LEU A 141 3.68 5.50 -3.95
C LEU A 141 3.00 5.37 -5.31
N HIS A 142 1.80 4.82 -5.30
CA HIS A 142 0.94 4.73 -6.47
C HIS A 142 -0.39 5.37 -6.15
N ILE A 143 -0.76 6.37 -6.94
CA ILE A 143 -2.00 7.14 -6.79
C ILE A 143 -2.82 6.91 -8.03
N ASP A 144 -4.04 6.42 -7.85
CA ASP A 144 -4.92 6.03 -8.95
C ASP A 144 -6.29 6.70 -8.85
N MET A 145 -6.88 6.85 -10.03
CA MET A 145 -8.30 7.11 -10.23
C MET A 145 -8.82 6.04 -11.19
N THR A 146 -9.78 5.21 -10.76
CA THR A 146 -10.23 4.05 -11.55
C THR A 146 -11.72 3.73 -11.36
N LEU A 147 -12.36 3.21 -12.40
CA LEU A 147 -13.69 2.56 -12.31
C LEU A 147 -13.60 1.03 -12.23
N GLU A 148 -12.42 0.45 -12.42
CA GLU A 148 -12.22 -0.99 -12.69
C GLU A 148 -12.03 -1.84 -11.42
N GLY A 149 -11.71 -1.24 -10.26
CA GLY A 149 -11.58 -1.95 -8.99
C GLY A 149 -10.35 -1.54 -8.16
N LEU A 150 -10.00 -2.38 -7.18
CA LEU A 150 -8.89 -2.18 -6.23
C LEU A 150 -7.58 -2.79 -6.74
N PHE A 151 -6.45 -2.34 -6.19
CA PHE A 151 -5.14 -2.99 -6.37
C PHE A 151 -5.12 -4.38 -5.73
N VAL A 152 -4.55 -5.34 -6.47
CA VAL A 152 -4.39 -6.73 -6.01
C VAL A 152 -2.93 -7.05 -5.63
N GLN A 153 -1.95 -6.30 -6.15
CA GLN A 153 -0.52 -6.57 -5.90
C GLN A 153 0.35 -5.33 -6.05
N LYS A 154 1.59 -5.39 -5.54
CA LYS A 154 2.62 -4.38 -5.78
C LYS A 154 2.95 -4.31 -7.28
N PRO A 155 3.03 -3.11 -7.89
CA PRO A 155 3.51 -2.96 -9.26
C PRO A 155 5.00 -3.32 -9.36
N TYR A 156 5.44 -3.65 -10.58
CA TYR A 156 6.87 -3.78 -10.84
C TYR A 156 7.57 -2.45 -10.58
N GLU A 157 8.72 -2.50 -9.90
CA GLU A 157 9.50 -1.29 -9.66
C GLU A 157 10.03 -0.73 -10.98
N ARG A 158 9.57 0.47 -11.30
CA ARG A 158 9.90 1.21 -12.53
C ARG A 158 10.22 2.66 -12.14
N SER A 159 10.85 3.38 -13.06
CA SER A 159 11.00 4.83 -12.93
C SER A 159 9.63 5.50 -12.72
N PRO A 160 9.56 6.61 -11.97
CA PRO A 160 8.33 7.39 -11.81
C PRO A 160 7.69 7.69 -13.16
N HIS A 161 6.39 7.44 -13.27
CA HIS A 161 5.65 7.57 -14.52
C HIS A 161 4.19 7.92 -14.26
N PHE A 162 3.56 8.45 -15.29
CA PHE A 162 2.14 8.77 -15.33
C PHE A 162 1.53 8.11 -16.56
N ASP A 163 0.50 7.30 -16.34
CA ASP A 163 -0.24 6.64 -17.42
C ASP A 163 -1.74 6.98 -17.33
N ILE A 164 -2.37 7.08 -18.49
CA ILE A 164 -3.80 7.36 -18.61
C ILE A 164 -4.39 6.57 -19.77
N TRP A 165 -5.52 5.93 -19.51
CA TRP A 165 -6.33 5.24 -20.50
C TRP A 165 -7.81 5.30 -20.09
N PRO A 166 -8.76 4.91 -20.94
CA PRO A 166 -10.17 5.09 -20.62
C PRO A 166 -10.55 4.47 -19.28
N SER A 167 -11.24 5.26 -18.44
CA SER A 167 -11.68 4.90 -17.09
C SER A 167 -10.57 4.71 -16.04
N HIS A 168 -9.32 5.08 -16.36
CA HIS A 168 -8.18 4.90 -15.46
C HIS A 168 -7.09 5.98 -15.61
N SER A 169 -6.54 6.43 -14.48
CA SER A 169 -5.34 7.26 -14.44
C SER A 169 -4.49 6.81 -13.26
N GLN A 170 -3.18 6.66 -13.48
CA GLN A 170 -2.24 6.27 -12.43
C GLN A 170 -0.98 7.15 -12.44
N LEU A 171 -0.49 7.46 -11.24
CA LEU A 171 0.77 8.15 -11.02
C LEU A 171 1.63 7.32 -10.05
N SER A 172 2.81 6.92 -10.53
CA SER A 172 3.83 6.25 -9.74
C SER A 172 4.94 7.23 -9.36
N VAL A 173 5.25 7.31 -8.07
CA VAL A 173 6.29 8.19 -7.51
C VAL A 173 7.22 7.39 -6.61
N SER A 174 8.52 7.54 -6.81
CA SER A 174 9.55 6.96 -5.93
C SER A 174 9.85 7.89 -4.75
N PHE A 175 10.01 7.31 -3.57
CA PHE A 175 10.31 8.00 -2.33
C PHE A 175 11.60 7.49 -1.70
N GLN A 176 12.37 8.41 -1.13
CA GLN A 176 13.42 8.11 -0.15
C GLN A 176 13.01 8.76 1.16
N GLY A 177 13.11 8.00 2.24
CA GLY A 177 12.68 8.40 3.56
C GLY A 177 13.61 7.91 4.65
N ILE A 178 13.28 8.28 5.89
CA ILE A 178 13.94 7.79 7.09
C ILE A 178 12.88 7.27 8.03
N TYR A 179 13.09 6.06 8.52
CA TYR A 179 12.32 5.49 9.61
C TYR A 179 13.00 5.75 10.95
N THR A 180 12.21 6.10 11.97
CA THR A 180 12.63 6.32 13.35
C THR A 180 11.57 5.81 14.31
N GLU A 181 11.98 5.37 15.49
CA GLU A 181 11.06 5.04 16.59
C GLU A 181 10.99 6.21 17.59
N SER A 182 9.85 6.33 18.26
CA SER A 182 9.67 7.17 19.45
C SER A 182 9.59 6.28 20.69
N GLU A 183 9.67 6.85 21.89
CA GLU A 183 9.47 6.09 23.14
C GLU A 183 8.07 5.46 23.27
N GLU A 184 7.08 5.96 22.52
CA GLU A 184 5.71 5.41 22.50
C GLU A 184 5.60 4.22 21.55
N ASN A 185 6.40 4.20 20.48
CA ASN A 185 6.27 3.26 19.37
C ASN A 185 7.45 2.26 19.29
N GLY A 186 8.32 2.21 20.31
CA GLY A 186 9.52 1.34 20.36
C GLY A 186 9.97 0.97 21.78
#